data_AF-A0AAD9IJ47-F1
#
_entry.id   AF-A0AAD9IJ47-F1
#
_cell.length_a   1.000
_cell.length_b   1.000
_cell.length_c   1.000
_cell.angle_alpha   90.00
_cell.angle_beta   90.00
_cell.angle_gamma   90.00
#
_symmetry.space_group_name_H-M   'P 1'
#
loop_
_entity.id
_entity.type
_entity.pdbx_description
1 polymer ?
#
loop_
_entity_poly.entity_id
_entity_poly.type
_entity_poly.pdbx_seq_one_letter_code
_entity_poly.pdbx_strand_id
1 'polypeptide(L)'
;METQPPSADHIQSIQARDKFARELFARIDAGESPDLDQLRGVSGVRFEPTSWEELCSVIEDGSPEALARLGRSPMALKHYWDDLHRIKTELFVSMTDNLYARIFKLPTEAAEDGRERAIVPAEFHDKETIVWKANDYPYW
;
A
#
# COMPACT_ATOMS: atom_id res chain seq x y z
N MET A 1 -6.54 16.12 -19.59
CA MET A 1 -6.38 17.03 -18.44
C MET A 1 -4.97 16.80 -17.92
N GLU A 2 -4.04 17.73 -18.12
CA GLU A 2 -2.67 17.56 -17.63
C GLU A 2 -2.65 17.83 -16.13
N THR A 3 -2.45 16.79 -15.33
CA THR A 3 -2.24 16.93 -13.88
C THR A 3 -0.88 17.57 -13.65
N GLN A 4 -0.84 18.79 -13.10
CA GLN A 4 0.41 19.37 -12.63
C GLN A 4 0.98 18.47 -11.52
N PRO A 5 2.30 18.21 -11.53
CA PRO A 5 2.92 17.45 -10.46
C PRO A 5 2.74 18.18 -9.12
N PRO A 6 2.60 17.46 -8.01
CA PRO A 6 2.48 18.07 -6.69
C PRO A 6 3.70 18.94 -6.38
N SER A 7 3.48 20.06 -5.69
CA SER A 7 4.56 20.95 -5.29
C SER A 7 5.52 20.27 -4.31
N ALA A 8 6.77 20.74 -4.26
CA ALA A 8 7.77 20.21 -3.32
C ALA A 8 7.30 20.32 -1.86
N ASP A 9 6.64 21.42 -1.50
CA ASP A 9 6.08 21.63 -0.16
C ASP A 9 4.98 20.60 0.18
N HIS A 10 4.15 20.26 -0.81
CA HIS A 10 3.12 19.24 -0.65
C HIS A 10 3.73 17.84 -0.41
N ILE A 11 4.77 17.49 -1.18
CA ILE A 11 5.50 16.22 -1.01
C ILE A 11 6.14 16.14 0.38
N GLN A 12 6.81 17.20 0.83
CA GLN A 12 7.43 17.24 2.16
C GLN A 12 6.40 17.10 3.27
N SER A 13 5.22 17.73 3.13
CA SER A 13 4.13 17.60 4.10
C SER A 13 3.64 16.16 4.22
N ILE A 14 3.47 15.44 3.10
CA ILE A 14 3.09 14.03 3.11
C ILE A 14 4.17 13.19 3.80
N GLN A 15 5.43 13.37 3.42
CA GLN A 15 6.56 12.63 4.01
C GLN A 15 6.67 12.84 5.52
N ALA A 16 6.44 14.07 6.00
CA ALA A 16 6.44 14.37 7.43
C ALA A 16 5.30 13.66 8.18
N ARG A 17 4.10 13.62 7.60
CA ARG A 17 2.94 12.90 8.17
C ARG A 17 3.14 11.40 8.20
N ASP A 18 3.70 10.83 7.12
CA ASP A 18 4.01 9.41 7.05
C ASP A 18 5.09 9.02 8.08
N LYS A 19 6.11 9.87 8.24
CA LYS A 19 7.13 9.69 9.28
C LYS A 19 6.50 9.68 10.68
N PHE A 20 5.65 10.66 10.98
CA PHE A 20 4.93 10.71 12.25
C PHE A 20 4.10 9.45 12.50
N ALA A 21 3.36 8.97 11.49
CA ALA A 21 2.57 7.74 11.63
C ALA A 21 3.44 6.51 11.92
N ARG A 22 4.60 6.39 11.27
CA ARG A 22 5.57 5.32 11.54
C ARG A 22 6.12 5.37 12.96
N GLU A 23 6.43 6.55 13.47
CA GLU A 23 6.88 6.73 14.86
C GLU A 23 5.79 6.31 15.85
N LEU A 24 4.52 6.65 15.58
CA LEU A 24 3.40 6.23 16.41
C LEU A 24 3.20 4.71 16.38
N PHE A 25 3.32 4.10 15.20
CA PHE A 25 3.25 2.63 15.05
C PHE A 25 4.40 1.91 15.76
N ALA A 26 5.62 2.45 15.74
CA ALA A 26 6.76 1.87 16.46
C ALA A 26 6.53 1.85 17.98
N ARG A 27 5.82 2.84 18.52
CA ARG A 27 5.43 2.85 19.95
C ARG A 27 4.42 1.73 20.26
N ILE A 28 3.48 1.46 19.36
CA ILE A 28 2.56 0.32 19.49
C ILE A 28 3.35 -1.00 19.54
N ASP A 29 4.35 -1.16 18.67
CA ASP A 29 5.21 -2.35 18.66
C ASP A 29 6.04 -2.51 19.94
N ALA A 30 6.40 -1.39 20.57
CA ALA A 30 7.05 -1.38 21.88
C ALA A 30 6.08 -1.71 23.05
N GLY A 31 4.80 -1.99 22.77
CA GLY A 31 3.78 -2.31 23.77
C GLY A 31 3.13 -1.08 24.39
N GLU A 32 3.35 0.12 23.86
CA GLU A 32 2.65 1.32 24.30
C GLU A 32 1.21 1.36 23.72
N SER A 33 0.35 2.16 24.34
CA SER A 33 -1.00 2.46 23.84
C SER A 33 -1.10 3.95 23.46
N PRO A 34 -0.45 4.39 22.37
CA PRO A 34 -0.54 5.76 21.92
C PRO A 34 -1.98 6.09 21.46
N ASP A 35 -2.35 7.35 21.60
CA ASP A 35 -3.63 7.85 21.09
C ASP A 35 -3.60 7.87 19.55
N LEU A 36 -4.39 6.96 18.96
CA LEU A 36 -4.47 6.81 17.51
C LEU A 36 -5.15 8.00 16.84
N ASP A 37 -6.00 8.78 17.53
CA ASP A 37 -6.68 9.94 16.93
C ASP A 37 -5.69 10.99 16.39
N GLN A 38 -4.43 10.96 16.84
CA GLN A 38 -3.35 11.78 16.29
C GLN A 38 -3.03 11.47 14.82
N LEU A 39 -3.47 10.32 14.30
CA LEU A 39 -3.29 9.94 12.89
C LEU A 39 -4.36 10.55 11.96
N ARG A 40 -5.32 11.32 12.48
CA ARG A 40 -6.31 12.00 11.63
C ARG A 40 -5.63 12.96 10.66
N GLY A 41 -5.93 12.80 9.36
CA GLY A 41 -5.32 13.59 8.29
C GLY A 41 -3.99 13.04 7.76
N VAL A 42 -3.49 11.92 8.30
CA VAL A 42 -2.41 11.15 7.66
C VAL A 42 -2.97 10.50 6.38
N SER A 43 -2.16 10.50 5.32
CA SER A 43 -2.55 9.95 4.02
C SER A 43 -2.88 8.46 4.15
N GLY A 44 -4.00 8.05 3.56
CA GLY A 44 -4.45 6.65 3.60
C GLY A 44 -4.94 6.15 4.96
N VAL A 45 -5.07 7.02 5.98
CA VAL A 45 -5.73 6.69 7.26
C VAL A 45 -7.20 7.09 7.21
N ARG A 46 -8.07 6.19 7.67
CA ARG A 46 -9.50 6.42 7.82
C ARG A 46 -10.02 5.77 9.09
N PHE A 47 -10.79 6.49 9.88
CA PHE A 47 -11.31 6.01 11.17
C PHE A 47 -12.68 5.36 11.03
N GLU A 48 -13.50 5.85 10.13
CA GLU A 48 -14.86 5.35 9.91
C GLU A 48 -14.97 4.64 8.57
N PRO A 49 -15.73 3.53 8.48
CA PRO A 49 -15.89 2.84 7.21
C PRO A 49 -16.43 3.76 6.11
N THR A 50 -15.99 3.55 4.87
CA THR A 50 -16.55 4.26 3.72
C THR A 50 -17.96 3.73 3.45
N SER A 51 -18.97 4.61 3.48
CA SER A 51 -20.33 4.17 3.11
C SER A 51 -20.41 3.83 1.62
N TRP A 52 -21.43 3.06 1.23
CA TRP A 52 -21.61 2.71 -0.17
C TRP A 52 -21.85 3.95 -1.05
N GLU A 53 -22.63 4.91 -0.56
CA GLU A 53 -22.93 6.16 -1.25
C GLU A 53 -21.66 7.02 -1.43
N GLU A 54 -20.82 7.12 -0.39
CA GLU A 54 -19.56 7.82 -0.47
C GLU A 54 -18.61 7.15 -1.46
N LEU A 55 -18.51 5.81 -1.42
CA LEU A 55 -17.68 5.05 -2.35
C LEU A 55 -18.09 5.29 -3.80
N CYS A 56 -19.40 5.23 -4.10
CA CYS A 56 -19.92 5.55 -5.43
C CYS A 56 -19.51 6.96 -5.86
N SER A 57 -19.67 7.96 -4.99
CA SER A 57 -19.28 9.34 -5.28
C SER A 57 -17.78 9.50 -5.53
N VAL A 58 -16.92 8.79 -4.77
CA VAL A 58 -15.46 8.80 -4.97
C VAL A 58 -15.09 8.18 -6.32
N ILE A 59 -15.70 7.06 -6.69
CA ILE A 59 -15.43 6.36 -7.95
C ILE A 59 -15.91 7.20 -9.15
N GLU A 60 -17.07 7.84 -9.04
CA GLU A 60 -17.60 8.72 -10.09
C GLU A 60 -16.74 9.96 -10.33
N ASP A 61 -16.18 10.55 -9.26
CA ASP A 61 -15.23 11.66 -9.35
C ASP A 61 -13.91 11.19 -10.02
N GLY A 62 -13.34 10.10 -9.52
CA GLY A 62 -12.15 9.47 -10.12
C GLY A 62 -10.86 10.29 -10.06
N SER A 63 -10.88 11.51 -9.51
CA SER A 63 -9.65 12.30 -9.33
C SER A 63 -8.68 11.64 -8.35
N PRO A 64 -7.35 11.86 -8.50
CA PRO A 64 -6.37 11.39 -7.52
C PRO A 64 -6.70 11.83 -6.09
N GLU A 65 -7.21 13.04 -5.92
CA GLU A 65 -7.62 13.60 -4.64
C GLU A 65 -8.83 12.85 -4.06
N ALA A 66 -9.83 12.53 -4.88
CA ALA A 66 -10.97 11.76 -4.45
C ALA A 66 -10.59 10.33 -4.05
N LEU A 67 -9.80 9.65 -4.88
CA LEU A 67 -9.32 8.29 -4.62
C LEU A 67 -8.41 8.20 -3.38
N ALA A 68 -7.64 9.25 -3.09
CA ALA A 68 -6.80 9.33 -1.89
C ALA A 68 -7.61 9.36 -0.58
N ARG A 69 -8.93 9.62 -0.64
CA ARG A 69 -9.84 9.54 0.52
C ARG A 69 -10.20 8.10 0.90
N LEU A 70 -9.96 7.13 0.00
CA LEU A 70 -10.10 5.71 0.32
C LEU A 70 -8.89 5.28 1.13
N GLY A 71 -9.07 5.25 2.45
CA GLY A 71 -8.03 4.90 3.40
C GLY A 71 -8.22 3.52 4.00
N ARG A 72 -7.38 3.20 4.99
CA ARG A 72 -7.44 2.01 5.83
C ARG A 72 -7.61 2.44 7.28
N SER A 73 -8.11 1.55 8.12
CA SER A 73 -8.04 1.76 9.57
C SER A 73 -6.57 1.93 9.99
N PRO A 74 -6.28 2.68 11.08
CA PRO A 74 -4.91 2.87 11.54
C PRO A 74 -4.10 1.58 11.65
N MET A 75 -4.69 0.53 12.24
CA MET A 75 -4.02 -0.76 12.41
C MET A 75 -3.87 -1.51 11.08
N ALA A 76 -4.85 -1.45 10.19
CA ALA A 76 -4.72 -2.05 8.86
C ALA A 76 -3.63 -1.35 8.02
N LEU A 77 -3.48 -0.02 8.16
CA LEU A 77 -2.39 0.71 7.52
C LEU A 77 -1.02 0.30 8.08
N LYS A 78 -0.90 0.16 9.40
CA LYS A 78 0.31 -0.36 10.05
C LYS A 78 0.70 -1.72 9.47
N HIS A 79 -0.22 -2.68 9.50
CA HIS A 79 0.03 -4.03 8.97
C HIS A 79 0.42 -4.02 7.49
N TYR A 80 -0.25 -3.19 6.68
CA TYR A 80 0.13 -3.00 5.28
C TYR A 80 1.55 -2.48 5.12
N TRP A 81 1.96 -1.47 5.90
CA TRP A 81 3.30 -0.90 5.84
C TRP A 81 4.39 -1.86 6.32
N ASP A 82 4.12 -2.64 7.36
CA ASP A 82 5.06 -3.63 7.88
C ASP A 82 5.31 -4.73 6.85
N ASP A 83 4.25 -5.29 6.26
CA ASP A 83 4.40 -6.30 5.21
C ASP A 83 5.00 -5.72 3.94
N LEU A 84 4.63 -4.50 3.54
CA LEU A 84 5.24 -3.83 2.39
C LEU A 84 6.74 -3.63 2.60
N HIS A 85 7.15 -3.25 3.82
CA HIS A 85 8.55 -3.13 4.17
C HIS A 85 9.24 -4.48 4.05
N ARG A 86 8.76 -5.49 4.77
CA ARG A 86 9.29 -6.85 4.76
C ARG A 86 9.43 -7.42 3.35
N ILE A 87 8.41 -7.26 2.50
CA ILE A 87 8.46 -7.71 1.11
C ILE A 87 9.61 -7.05 0.36
N LYS A 88 9.75 -5.73 0.47
CA LYS A 88 10.73 -4.95 -0.28
C LYS A 88 12.15 -5.10 0.24
N THR A 89 12.35 -5.32 1.53
CA THR A 89 13.69 -5.34 2.15
C THR A 89 14.22 -6.74 2.38
N GLU A 90 13.35 -7.73 2.61
CA GLU A 90 13.76 -9.04 3.08
C GLU A 90 13.39 -10.18 2.12
N LEU A 91 12.25 -10.10 1.45
CA LEU A 91 11.69 -11.27 0.76
C LEU A 91 11.93 -11.27 -0.74
N PHE A 92 11.59 -10.18 -1.42
CA PHE A 92 11.59 -10.11 -2.87
C PHE A 92 12.45 -8.96 -3.37
N VAL A 93 13.04 -9.14 -4.55
CA VAL A 93 13.81 -8.09 -5.22
C VAL A 93 12.93 -6.87 -5.54
N SER A 94 11.66 -7.10 -5.90
CA SER A 94 10.67 -6.06 -6.15
C SER A 94 9.25 -6.48 -5.76
N MET A 95 8.33 -5.50 -5.70
CA MET A 95 6.90 -5.80 -5.54
C MET A 95 6.34 -6.58 -6.72
N THR A 96 6.88 -6.36 -7.92
CA THR A 96 6.47 -7.08 -9.13
C THR A 96 6.82 -8.57 -9.03
N ASP A 97 8.02 -8.91 -8.54
CA ASP A 97 8.43 -10.29 -8.27
C ASP A 97 7.50 -10.95 -7.24
N ASN A 98 7.20 -10.25 -6.15
CA ASN A 98 6.24 -10.72 -5.15
C ASN A 98 4.86 -11.01 -5.76
N LEU A 99 4.37 -10.16 -6.67
CA LEU A 99 3.09 -10.38 -7.34
C LEU A 99 3.14 -11.59 -8.27
N TYR A 100 4.18 -11.73 -9.09
CA TYR A 100 4.36 -12.89 -9.98
C TYR A 100 4.41 -14.20 -9.19
N ALA A 101 5.18 -14.24 -8.12
CA ALA A 101 5.31 -15.43 -7.28
C ALA A 101 4.01 -15.73 -6.51
N ARG A 102 3.47 -14.75 -5.77
CA ARG A 102 2.37 -15.02 -4.82
C ARG A 102 0.99 -15.03 -5.46
N ILE A 103 0.76 -14.23 -6.49
CA ILE A 103 -0.55 -14.11 -7.15
C ILE A 103 -0.62 -15.05 -8.36
N PHE A 104 0.35 -14.95 -9.26
CA PHE A 104 0.37 -15.72 -10.50
C PHE A 104 1.02 -17.09 -10.35
N LYS A 105 1.56 -17.41 -9.16
CA LYS A 105 2.15 -18.72 -8.82
C LYS A 105 3.30 -19.12 -9.73
N LEU A 106 4.04 -18.12 -10.24
CA LEU A 106 5.24 -18.35 -11.03
C LEU A 106 6.40 -18.81 -10.11
N PRO A 107 7.31 -19.65 -10.61
CA PRO A 107 8.47 -20.09 -9.84
C PRO A 107 9.42 -18.93 -9.52
N THR A 108 10.21 -19.08 -8.47
CA THR A 108 11.21 -18.10 -8.04
C THR A 108 12.62 -18.69 -8.03
N GLU A 109 13.61 -17.81 -8.10
CA GLU A 109 15.03 -18.09 -7.88
C GLU A 109 15.62 -17.12 -6.85
N ALA A 110 16.71 -17.52 -6.21
CA ALA A 110 17.45 -16.63 -5.31
C ALA A 110 18.31 -15.65 -6.12
N ALA A 111 18.15 -14.36 -5.86
CA ALA A 111 19.01 -13.32 -6.39
C ALA A 111 20.35 -13.24 -5.63
N GLU A 112 21.28 -12.42 -6.13
CA GLU A 112 22.62 -12.25 -5.53
C GLU A 112 22.60 -11.80 -4.07
N ASP A 113 21.56 -11.06 -3.67
CA ASP A 113 21.36 -10.58 -2.30
C ASP A 113 20.55 -11.55 -1.43
N GLY A 114 20.23 -12.74 -1.96
CA GLY A 114 19.47 -13.79 -1.27
C GLY A 114 17.95 -13.62 -1.31
N ARG A 115 17.42 -12.50 -1.84
CA ARG A 115 15.97 -12.29 -1.99
C ARG A 115 15.43 -13.06 -3.19
N GLU A 116 14.13 -13.31 -3.19
CA GLU A 116 13.45 -14.02 -4.28
C GLU A 116 13.22 -13.10 -5.50
N ARG A 117 13.53 -13.63 -6.67
CA ARG A 117 13.19 -13.07 -7.98
C ARG A 117 12.25 -14.03 -8.70
N ALA A 118 11.19 -13.52 -9.31
CA ALA A 118 10.28 -14.36 -10.07
C ALA A 118 10.89 -14.72 -11.43
N ILE A 119 10.78 -15.98 -11.82
CA ILE A 119 11.13 -16.44 -13.17
C ILE A 119 9.90 -16.25 -14.04
N VAL A 120 9.92 -15.24 -14.91
CA VAL A 120 8.79 -14.89 -15.78
C VAL A 120 9.07 -15.39 -17.20
N PRO A 121 8.34 -16.41 -17.69
CA PRO A 121 8.46 -16.86 -19.08
C PRO A 121 8.07 -15.74 -20.05
N ALA A 122 8.73 -15.66 -21.20
CA ALA A 122 8.45 -14.60 -22.19
C ALA A 122 6.97 -14.61 -22.62
N GLU A 123 6.42 -15.80 -22.84
CA GLU A 123 5.03 -16.02 -23.23
C GLU A 123 4.00 -15.61 -22.16
N PHE A 124 4.43 -15.36 -20.92
CA PHE A 124 3.54 -14.88 -19.86
C PHE A 124 3.01 -13.47 -20.20
N HIS A 125 3.82 -12.64 -20.86
CA HIS A 125 3.42 -11.30 -21.28
C HIS A 125 2.50 -11.30 -22.51
N ASP A 126 2.52 -12.37 -23.30
CA ASP A 126 1.70 -12.52 -24.51
C ASP A 126 0.28 -13.03 -24.22
N LYS A 127 0.02 -13.47 -22.97
CA LYS A 127 -1.28 -13.99 -22.54
C LYS A 127 -1.88 -13.09 -21.47
N GLU A 128 -3.06 -12.55 -21.76
CA GLU A 128 -3.86 -11.86 -20.75
C GLU A 128 -4.30 -12.86 -19.67
N THR A 129 -3.62 -12.81 -18.53
CA THR A 129 -3.91 -13.66 -17.37
C THR A 129 -4.56 -12.81 -16.29
N ILE A 130 -5.84 -13.07 -16.01
CA ILE A 130 -6.59 -12.36 -14.97
C ILE A 130 -6.78 -13.28 -13.78
N VAL A 131 -6.37 -12.81 -12.60
CA VAL A 131 -6.55 -13.51 -11.32
C VAL A 131 -7.38 -12.62 -10.39
N TRP A 132 -8.53 -13.14 -9.95
CA TRP A 132 -9.34 -12.50 -8.92
C TRP A 132 -8.88 -12.97 -7.54
N LYS A 133 -8.55 -12.01 -6.67
CA LYS A 133 -8.14 -12.30 -5.29
C LYS A 133 -8.73 -11.25 -4.35
N ALA A 134 -9.10 -11.67 -3.15
CA ALA A 134 -9.37 -10.74 -2.06
C ALA A 134 -8.14 -9.86 -1.78
N ASN A 135 -8.37 -8.58 -1.51
CA ASN A 135 -7.31 -7.68 -1.09
C ASN A 135 -6.89 -8.05 0.34
N ASP A 136 -5.62 -8.42 0.52
CA ASP A 136 -5.07 -8.77 1.84
C ASP A 136 -5.05 -7.56 2.80
N TYR A 137 -5.14 -6.33 2.26
CA TYR A 137 -5.19 -5.06 3.00
C TYR A 137 -6.35 -4.20 2.49
N PRO A 138 -7.61 -4.58 2.80
CA PRO A 138 -8.80 -3.90 2.31
C PRO A 138 -8.84 -2.44 2.78
N TYR A 139 -9.47 -1.59 1.97
CA TYR A 139 -9.82 -0.22 2.38
C TYR A 139 -10.95 -0.25 3.42
N TRP A 140 -10.99 0.78 4.25
CA TRP A 140 -11.94 0.94 5.36
C TRP A 140 -13.21 1.66 4.90
#